data_AF-A0A8E0VFJ1-F1
#
_entry.id   AF-A0A8E0VFJ1-F1
#
_cell.length_a   1.000
_cell.length_b   1.000
_cell.length_c   1.000
_cell.angle_alpha   90.00
_cell.angle_beta   90.00
_cell.angle_gamma   90.00
#
_symmetry.space_group_name_H-M   'P 1'
#
loop_
_entity.id
_entity.type
_entity.pdbx_description
1 polymer ?
#
loop_
_entity_poly.entity_id
_entity_poly.type
_entity_poly.pdbx_seq_one_letter_code
_entity_poly.pdbx_strand_id
1 'polypeptide(L)'
;VTISRKIHTESPTEYKFATNHIPLTFSFPLSGIYVAWRPTEKPWDQQDCQRVSSKSRCFCGHLLNQHEKYNSKHVFLKCVQSSCLCKAYKFVPSRPEEVGEYWLTKRRDFDPAAYRAKCRCKHTHEEHVADPPPYRCQAKGCGCSGFTSAFVCAACDRPWQLHETVFETESERRAAGRQVGDAWMPFSELPELAKIAATGMDNPNVETLMDALPAEAHIKMLPER
;
A
#
# COMPACT_ATOMS: atom_id res chain seq x y z
N VAL A 1 -49.22 -34.08 -6.42
CA VAL A 1 -48.62 -33.96 -5.07
C VAL A 1 -47.86 -32.66 -5.01
N THR A 2 -48.53 -31.62 -4.53
CA THR A 2 -48.04 -30.24 -4.52
C THR A 2 -47.34 -30.02 -3.18
N ILE A 3 -46.02 -29.84 -3.19
CA ILE A 3 -45.23 -29.65 -1.97
C ILE A 3 -45.10 -28.14 -1.73
N SER A 4 -45.97 -27.61 -0.85
CA SER A 4 -45.86 -26.26 -0.31
C SER A 4 -44.61 -26.14 0.56
N ARG A 5 -43.65 -25.29 0.15
CA ARG A 5 -42.55 -24.87 1.03
C ARG A 5 -43.04 -23.74 1.93
N LYS A 6 -43.08 -24.01 3.24
CA LYS A 6 -43.30 -23.00 4.29
C LYS A 6 -42.16 -21.98 4.24
N ILE A 7 -42.51 -20.70 4.10
CA ILE A 7 -41.61 -19.56 4.28
C ILE A 7 -41.57 -19.30 5.79
N HIS A 8 -40.43 -19.55 6.43
CA HIS A 8 -40.19 -19.07 7.79
C HIS A 8 -39.87 -17.58 7.73
N THR A 9 -40.77 -16.76 8.25
CA THR A 9 -40.54 -15.35 8.53
C THR A 9 -39.83 -15.24 9.88
N GLU A 10 -38.50 -15.17 9.87
CA GLU A 10 -37.74 -14.70 11.04
C GLU A 10 -37.60 -13.17 10.95
N SER A 11 -38.00 -12.51 12.03
CA SER A 11 -37.86 -11.07 12.24
C SER A 11 -36.40 -10.63 12.11
N PRO A 12 -36.09 -9.47 11.50
CA PRO A 12 -34.72 -8.99 11.42
C PRO A 12 -34.28 -8.59 12.83
N THR A 13 -33.46 -9.42 13.45
CA THR A 13 -32.67 -9.02 14.61
C THR A 13 -31.81 -7.84 14.20
N GLU A 14 -32.12 -6.70 14.82
CA GLU A 14 -31.44 -5.42 14.71
C GLU A 14 -29.95 -5.57 15.09
N TYR A 15 -29.11 -5.95 14.13
CA TYR A 15 -27.67 -5.85 14.28
C TYR A 15 -27.33 -4.37 14.27
N LYS A 16 -27.14 -3.81 15.47
CA LYS A 16 -26.55 -2.49 15.68
C LYS A 16 -25.11 -2.55 15.22
N PHE A 17 -24.89 -2.37 13.92
CA PHE A 17 -23.58 -2.03 13.38
C PHE A 17 -23.22 -0.68 13.97
N ALA A 18 -22.18 -0.67 14.83
CA ALA A 18 -21.59 0.56 15.30
C ALA A 18 -21.19 1.38 14.07
N THR A 19 -21.97 2.43 13.78
CA THR A 19 -21.59 3.49 12.85
C THR A 19 -20.42 4.22 13.47
N ASN A 20 -19.24 3.61 13.37
CA ASN A 20 -17.99 4.32 13.46
C ASN A 20 -17.97 5.20 12.21
N HIS A 21 -18.56 6.39 12.32
CA HIS A 21 -18.22 7.52 11.48
C HIS A 21 -16.73 7.76 11.68
N ILE A 22 -15.91 7.06 10.88
CA ILE A 22 -14.51 7.42 10.71
C ILE A 22 -14.59 8.79 10.01
N PRO A 23 -14.13 9.88 10.64
CA PRO A 23 -14.21 11.18 10.02
C PRO A 23 -13.47 11.14 8.67
N LEU A 24 -14.02 11.81 7.67
CA LEU A 24 -13.48 12.00 6.31
C LEU A 24 -12.08 12.64 6.27
N THR A 25 -11.46 12.86 7.43
CA THR A 25 -10.05 13.15 7.55
C THR A 25 -9.30 11.83 7.49
N PHE A 26 -8.93 11.38 6.28
CA PHE A 26 -7.66 10.70 6.14
C PHE A 26 -6.63 11.73 6.60
N SER A 27 -6.36 11.75 7.91
CA SER A 27 -5.54 12.79 8.50
C SER A 27 -4.21 12.71 7.80
N PHE A 28 -3.95 13.77 7.02
CA PHE A 28 -2.63 14.17 6.57
C PHE A 28 -1.58 13.68 7.56
N PRO A 29 -0.44 13.12 7.11
CA PRO A 29 0.58 12.70 8.07
C PRO A 29 0.83 13.87 9.01
N LEU A 30 0.54 13.66 10.30
CA LEU A 30 0.60 14.66 11.38
C LEU A 30 1.99 15.34 11.48
N SER A 31 2.96 14.86 10.71
CA SER A 31 4.33 15.32 10.57
C SER A 31 4.60 16.26 9.38
N GLY A 32 3.67 16.45 8.44
CA GLY A 32 3.92 17.26 7.22
C GLY A 32 4.94 16.65 6.25
N ILE A 33 5.26 15.36 6.42
CA ILE A 33 6.20 14.60 5.59
C ILE A 33 5.43 13.57 4.77
N TYR A 34 5.65 13.61 3.47
CA TYR A 34 5.15 12.66 2.48
C TYR A 34 6.12 11.49 2.41
N VAL A 35 5.64 10.29 2.68
CA VAL A 35 6.45 9.07 2.57
C VAL A 35 5.88 8.23 1.43
N ALA A 36 6.66 8.08 0.37
CA ALA A 36 6.26 7.35 -0.83
C ALA A 36 7.23 6.21 -1.10
N TRP A 37 6.70 5.15 -1.70
CA TRP A 37 7.50 4.10 -2.32
C TRP A 37 7.31 4.22 -3.83
N ARG A 38 8.40 4.46 -4.55
CA ARG A 38 8.36 4.75 -5.99
C ARG A 38 9.46 4.05 -6.76
N PRO A 39 9.26 3.81 -8.06
CA PRO A 39 10.28 3.25 -8.92
C PRO A 39 11.50 4.18 -9.00
N THR A 40 12.69 3.62 -9.18
CA THR A 40 13.92 4.39 -9.38
C THR A 40 14.22 4.66 -10.86
N GLU A 41 13.54 3.96 -11.77
CA GLU A 41 13.82 3.99 -13.20
C GLU A 41 12.80 4.81 -13.99
N LYS A 42 13.28 5.59 -14.95
CA LYS A 42 12.45 6.31 -15.91
C LYS A 42 11.70 5.34 -16.85
N PRO A 43 10.48 5.68 -17.31
CA PRO A 43 9.73 6.92 -17.03
C PRO A 43 8.87 6.89 -15.76
N TRP A 44 9.01 5.87 -14.91
CA TRP A 44 8.10 5.60 -13.78
C TRP A 44 8.52 6.27 -12.47
N ASP A 45 9.69 6.90 -12.42
CA ASP A 45 10.29 7.57 -11.26
C ASP A 45 9.48 8.76 -10.71
N GLN A 46 8.49 9.23 -11.49
CA GLN A 46 7.58 10.29 -11.07
C GLN A 46 6.29 9.78 -10.43
N GLN A 47 6.02 8.47 -10.45
CA GLN A 47 4.82 7.88 -9.87
C GLN A 47 5.06 7.37 -8.44
N ASP A 48 4.24 7.80 -7.49
CA ASP A 48 4.22 7.23 -6.14
C ASP A 48 3.37 5.94 -6.16
N CYS A 49 4.04 4.78 -6.28
CA CYS A 49 3.36 3.48 -6.34
C CYS A 49 2.64 3.11 -5.04
N GLN A 50 3.22 3.44 -3.87
CA GLN A 50 2.57 3.27 -2.57
C GLN A 50 2.77 4.50 -1.69
N ARG A 51 1.74 4.80 -0.89
CA ARG A 51 1.79 5.83 0.16
C ARG A 51 2.02 5.14 1.49
N VAL A 52 3.14 5.46 2.11
CA VAL A 52 3.63 4.74 3.29
C VAL A 52 3.12 5.42 4.54
N SER A 53 2.54 4.62 5.45
CA SER A 53 2.01 5.09 6.73
C SER A 53 2.97 4.80 7.88
N SER A 54 2.71 5.41 9.03
CA SER A 54 3.46 5.14 10.27
C SER A 54 3.42 3.67 10.71
N LYS A 55 2.41 2.91 10.27
CA LYS A 55 2.22 1.48 10.56
C LYS A 55 2.70 0.57 9.42
N SER A 56 3.31 1.12 8.38
CA SER A 56 3.83 0.34 7.26
C SER A 56 5.16 -0.34 7.64
N ARG A 57 5.33 -1.59 7.21
CA ARG A 57 6.47 -2.44 7.56
C ARG A 57 7.73 -2.04 6.79
N CYS A 58 8.85 -2.02 7.50
CA CYS A 58 10.20 -1.94 6.95
C CYS A 58 10.71 -3.33 6.59
N PHE A 59 11.68 -3.42 5.67
CA PHE A 59 12.40 -4.65 5.34
C PHE A 59 13.01 -5.37 6.56
N CYS A 60 13.29 -4.66 7.66
CA CYS A 60 13.74 -5.28 8.90
C CYS A 60 12.63 -5.95 9.74
N GLY A 61 11.37 -5.88 9.30
CA GLY A 61 10.20 -6.40 10.00
C GLY A 61 9.53 -5.41 10.98
N HIS A 62 10.16 -4.28 11.27
CA HIS A 62 9.60 -3.26 12.18
C HIS A 62 8.81 -2.17 11.44
N LEU A 63 7.94 -1.47 12.15
CA LEU A 63 7.08 -0.42 11.60
C LEU A 63 7.83 0.91 11.41
N LEU A 64 7.33 1.79 10.54
CA LEU A 64 7.93 3.12 10.34
C LEU A 64 7.97 3.93 11.64
N ASN A 65 6.93 3.88 12.48
CA ASN A 65 6.93 4.54 13.79
C ASN A 65 7.91 3.94 14.82
N GLN A 66 8.55 2.81 14.49
CA GLN A 66 9.64 2.19 15.25
C GLN A 66 11.02 2.52 14.66
N HIS A 67 11.09 3.52 13.77
CA HIS A 67 12.34 4.11 13.28
C HIS A 67 12.49 5.54 13.82
N GLU A 68 13.70 6.08 13.69
CA GLU A 68 14.00 7.48 14.01
C GLU A 68 13.01 8.41 13.29
N LYS A 69 12.69 9.55 13.91
CA LYS A 69 11.84 10.55 13.26
C LYS A 69 12.59 11.18 12.10
N TYR A 70 11.85 11.54 11.05
CA TYR A 70 12.40 12.25 9.91
C TYR A 70 13.10 13.55 10.34
N ASN A 71 14.29 13.75 9.80
CA ASN A 71 15.08 14.97 9.94
C ASN A 71 15.67 15.29 8.57
N SER A 72 15.52 16.53 8.10
CA SER A 72 16.03 16.96 6.78
C SER A 72 17.54 16.77 6.62
N LYS A 73 18.31 16.70 7.71
CA LYS A 73 19.75 16.41 7.70
C LYS A 73 20.07 14.92 7.62
N HIS A 74 19.12 14.05 7.99
CA HIS A 74 19.30 12.60 8.10
C HIS A 74 18.07 11.87 7.57
N VAL A 75 18.06 11.59 6.27
CA VAL A 75 16.97 10.86 5.60
C VAL A 75 16.98 9.35 5.90
N PHE A 76 18.11 8.81 6.35
CA PHE A 76 18.24 7.40 6.72
C PHE A 76 17.74 7.18 8.15
N LEU A 77 16.45 6.87 8.27
CA LEU A 77 15.81 6.64 9.57
C LEU A 77 16.23 5.28 10.10
N LYS A 78 17.08 5.22 11.12
CA LYS A 78 17.51 3.94 11.72
C LYS A 78 16.37 3.33 12.52
N CYS A 79 16.35 2.01 12.64
CA CYS A 79 15.40 1.35 13.52
C CYS A 79 15.80 1.57 14.99
N VAL A 80 14.85 1.92 15.86
CA VAL A 80 15.11 2.14 17.29
C VAL A 80 14.78 0.92 18.17
N GLN A 81 14.33 -0.17 17.55
CA GLN A 81 14.08 -1.42 18.28
C GLN A 81 15.39 -2.05 18.73
N SER A 82 15.38 -2.61 19.93
CA SER A 82 16.55 -3.27 20.52
C SER A 82 17.09 -4.35 19.57
N SER A 83 18.41 -4.45 19.46
CA SER A 83 19.13 -5.43 18.62
C SER A 83 18.91 -5.35 17.09
N CYS A 84 18.10 -4.42 16.58
CA CYS A 84 17.92 -4.26 15.14
C CYS A 84 19.09 -3.48 14.52
N LEU A 85 19.76 -4.05 13.51
CA LEU A 85 20.89 -3.43 12.81
C LEU A 85 20.47 -2.58 11.59
N CYS A 86 19.16 -2.37 11.41
CA CYS A 86 18.61 -1.64 10.27
C CYS A 86 18.97 -0.15 10.33
N LYS A 87 19.73 0.32 9.34
CA LYS A 87 20.23 1.70 9.29
C LYS A 87 19.34 2.68 8.52
N ALA A 88 18.35 2.19 7.80
CA ALA A 88 17.44 3.01 7.01
C ALA A 88 16.10 2.31 6.83
N TYR A 89 15.01 3.04 7.00
CA TYR A 89 13.68 2.55 6.68
C TYR A 89 13.56 2.24 5.18
N LYS A 90 13.09 1.04 4.86
CA LYS A 90 12.86 0.55 3.49
C LYS A 90 11.50 -0.13 3.47
N PHE A 91 10.51 0.51 2.88
CA PHE A 91 9.16 -0.06 2.79
C PHE A 91 9.21 -1.44 2.13
N VAL A 92 8.49 -2.39 2.72
CA VAL A 92 8.22 -3.69 2.12
C VAL A 92 6.71 -3.96 2.20
N PRO A 93 6.08 -4.40 1.11
CA PRO A 93 4.67 -4.76 1.15
C PRO A 93 4.37 -5.80 2.23
N SER A 94 3.33 -5.54 2.99
CA SER A 94 2.92 -6.39 4.13
C SER A 94 1.53 -6.98 3.95
N ARG A 95 0.89 -6.68 2.82
CA ARG A 95 -0.42 -7.21 2.43
C ARG A 95 -0.36 -7.68 0.97
N PRO A 96 -1.02 -8.80 0.62
CA PRO A 96 -1.07 -9.28 -0.76
C PRO A 96 -1.62 -8.25 -1.76
N GLU A 97 -2.58 -7.43 -1.35
CA GLU A 97 -3.21 -6.41 -2.19
C GLU A 97 -2.22 -5.34 -2.67
N GLU A 98 -1.19 -5.03 -1.87
CA GLU A 98 -0.16 -4.04 -2.20
C GLU A 98 0.73 -4.49 -3.37
N VAL A 99 0.70 -5.80 -3.69
CA VAL A 99 1.49 -6.45 -4.74
C VAL A 99 0.62 -7.21 -5.74
N GLY A 100 -0.68 -6.88 -5.79
CA GLY A 100 -1.61 -7.43 -6.77
C GLY A 100 -2.04 -8.87 -6.49
N GLU A 101 -1.59 -9.48 -5.39
CA GLU A 101 -1.89 -10.86 -5.01
C GLU A 101 -3.18 -10.97 -4.18
N TYR A 102 -4.18 -10.14 -4.46
CA TYR A 102 -5.43 -10.06 -3.68
C TYR A 102 -6.19 -11.40 -3.59
N TRP A 103 -5.97 -12.33 -4.52
CA TRP A 103 -6.57 -13.67 -4.46
C TRP A 103 -6.06 -14.52 -3.28
N LEU A 104 -4.91 -14.18 -2.68
CA LEU A 104 -4.39 -14.90 -1.52
C LEU A 104 -5.33 -14.76 -0.32
N THR A 105 -5.98 -13.62 -0.14
CA THR A 105 -6.88 -13.38 0.99
C THR A 105 -8.19 -14.19 0.91
N LYS A 106 -8.51 -14.73 -0.26
CA LYS A 106 -9.67 -15.62 -0.47
C LYS A 106 -9.40 -17.08 -0.09
N ARG A 107 -8.16 -17.44 0.24
CA ARG A 107 -7.82 -18.81 0.64
C ARG A 107 -8.28 -19.07 2.08
N ARG A 108 -8.82 -20.27 2.31
CA ARG A 108 -9.38 -20.66 3.62
C ARG A 108 -8.34 -20.61 4.75
N ASP A 109 -7.08 -20.88 4.42
CA ASP A 109 -5.93 -20.99 5.33
C ASP A 109 -5.03 -19.74 5.30
N PHE A 110 -5.48 -18.63 4.71
CA PHE A 110 -4.70 -17.40 4.69
C PHE A 110 -4.69 -16.72 6.07
N ASP A 111 -3.50 -16.55 6.64
CA ASP A 111 -3.27 -15.73 7.83
C ASP A 111 -2.60 -14.39 7.44
N PRO A 112 -3.34 -13.26 7.54
CA PRO A 112 -2.78 -11.93 7.28
C PRO A 112 -1.59 -11.58 8.18
N ALA A 113 -1.56 -12.07 9.43
CA ALA A 113 -0.50 -11.75 10.39
C ALA A 113 0.82 -12.46 10.04
N ALA A 114 0.73 -13.63 9.39
CA ALA A 114 1.88 -14.41 8.93
C ALA A 114 2.39 -14.00 7.55
N TYR A 115 1.65 -13.20 6.78
CA TYR A 115 2.09 -12.80 5.43
C TYR A 115 3.41 -12.02 5.49
N ARG A 116 4.37 -12.45 4.67
CA ARG A 116 5.65 -11.78 4.48
C ARG A 116 6.01 -11.82 3.01
N ALA A 117 6.48 -10.69 2.50
CA ALA A 117 7.01 -10.58 1.16
C ALA A 117 8.17 -11.57 0.95
N LYS A 118 8.13 -12.35 -0.13
CA LYS A 118 9.10 -13.41 -0.41
C LYS A 118 10.15 -12.97 -1.43
N CYS A 119 11.35 -13.50 -1.25
CA CYS A 119 12.41 -13.48 -2.23
C CYS A 119 12.23 -14.63 -3.24
N ARG A 120 12.86 -14.55 -4.41
CA ARG A 120 12.94 -15.66 -5.38
C ARG A 120 13.60 -16.92 -4.79
N CYS A 121 14.40 -16.79 -3.73
CA CYS A 121 14.92 -17.93 -2.97
C CYS A 121 13.88 -18.63 -2.07
N LYS A 122 12.62 -18.16 -2.09
CA LYS A 122 11.44 -18.63 -1.34
C LYS A 122 11.42 -18.25 0.14
N HIS A 123 12.52 -17.75 0.69
CA HIS A 123 12.57 -17.17 2.03
C HIS A 123 11.96 -15.76 2.05
N THR A 124 11.47 -15.37 3.21
CA THR A 124 10.87 -14.07 3.50
C THR A 124 11.93 -12.96 3.56
N HIS A 125 11.50 -11.71 3.42
CA HIS A 125 12.38 -10.55 3.60
C HIS A 125 13.02 -10.50 5.00
N GLU A 126 12.32 -10.95 6.04
CA GLU A 126 12.83 -10.99 7.43
C GLU A 126 13.93 -12.06 7.62
N GLU A 127 14.06 -13.03 6.70
CA GLU A 127 15.17 -14.00 6.66
C GLU A 127 16.39 -13.49 5.86
N HIS A 128 16.38 -12.23 5.42
CA HIS A 128 17.51 -11.56 4.79
C HIS A 128 18.06 -10.48 5.72
N VAL A 129 19.38 -10.23 5.68
CA VAL A 129 19.97 -9.13 6.46
C VAL A 129 19.32 -7.80 6.04
N ALA A 130 18.89 -7.00 7.01
CA ALA A 130 18.27 -5.71 6.73
C ALA A 130 19.28 -4.64 6.26
N ASP A 131 20.54 -4.81 6.63
CA ASP A 131 21.67 -3.98 6.24
C ASP A 131 22.98 -4.79 6.32
N PRO A 132 23.96 -4.56 5.42
CA PRO A 132 23.90 -3.71 4.21
C PRO A 132 23.20 -4.41 3.02
N PRO A 133 22.84 -3.65 1.96
CA PRO A 133 22.56 -4.21 0.65
C PRO A 133 23.73 -5.10 0.18
N PRO A 134 23.50 -6.16 -0.60
CA PRO A 134 22.26 -6.49 -1.33
C PRO A 134 21.24 -7.32 -0.53
N TYR A 135 21.32 -7.34 0.81
CA TYR A 135 20.39 -8.09 1.69
C TYR A 135 20.53 -9.60 1.48
N ARG A 136 21.69 -10.16 1.83
CA ARG A 136 21.95 -11.60 1.75
C ARG A 136 20.97 -12.40 2.61
N CYS A 137 20.53 -13.55 2.12
CA CYS A 137 19.70 -14.47 2.88
C CYS A 137 20.52 -15.12 4.01
N GLN A 138 19.92 -15.24 5.19
CA GLN A 138 20.52 -15.88 6.36
C GLN A 138 19.96 -17.27 6.65
N ALA A 139 18.99 -17.74 5.84
CA ALA A 139 18.45 -19.09 5.97
C ALA A 139 19.56 -20.13 5.76
N LYS A 140 19.63 -21.10 6.68
CA LYS A 140 20.67 -22.14 6.69
C LYS A 140 20.69 -22.90 5.37
N GLY A 141 21.85 -22.92 4.71
CA GLY A 141 22.04 -23.62 3.43
C GLY A 141 21.54 -22.86 2.19
N CYS A 142 21.06 -21.62 2.33
CA CYS A 142 20.67 -20.80 1.19
C CYS A 142 21.87 -20.05 0.59
N GLY A 143 22.12 -20.21 -0.71
CA GLY A 143 23.17 -19.48 -1.45
C GLY A 143 22.74 -18.11 -1.99
N CYS A 144 21.58 -17.59 -1.58
CA CYS A 144 21.03 -16.34 -2.10
C CYS A 144 21.87 -15.14 -1.65
N SER A 145 22.54 -14.51 -2.63
CA SER A 145 23.46 -13.40 -2.40
C SER A 145 22.77 -12.04 -2.22
N GLY A 146 21.46 -11.95 -2.44
CA GLY A 146 20.72 -10.70 -2.26
C GLY A 146 19.22 -10.86 -2.49
N PHE A 147 18.43 -10.02 -1.82
CA PHE A 147 16.97 -10.07 -1.93
C PHE A 147 16.52 -9.65 -3.33
N THR A 148 15.71 -10.51 -3.95
CA THR A 148 15.04 -10.25 -5.24
C THR A 148 13.58 -10.64 -5.07
N SER A 149 12.63 -9.72 -5.23
CA SER A 149 11.23 -10.03 -4.95
C SER A 149 10.68 -11.16 -5.83
N ALA A 150 9.88 -12.04 -5.22
CA ALA A 150 9.05 -13.03 -5.92
C ALA A 150 7.71 -12.45 -6.41
N PHE A 151 7.45 -11.18 -6.10
CA PHE A 151 6.29 -10.40 -6.52
C PHE A 151 6.74 -9.19 -7.35
N VAL A 152 5.78 -8.54 -8.01
CA VAL A 152 5.94 -7.24 -8.66
C VAL A 152 4.99 -6.22 -8.03
N CYS A 153 5.31 -4.93 -8.15
CA CYS A 153 4.44 -3.85 -7.68
C CYS A 153 3.14 -3.83 -8.47
N ALA A 154 1.99 -3.78 -7.79
CA ALA A 154 0.68 -3.72 -8.43
C ALA A 154 0.45 -2.45 -9.29
N ALA A 155 1.21 -1.38 -9.05
CA ALA A 155 1.02 -0.10 -9.70
C ALA A 155 1.88 0.11 -10.95
N CYS A 156 3.00 -0.60 -11.09
CA CYS A 156 3.97 -0.36 -12.16
C CYS A 156 4.65 -1.64 -12.71
N ASP A 157 4.30 -2.82 -12.18
CA ASP A 157 4.85 -4.14 -12.55
C ASP A 157 6.38 -4.28 -12.41
N ARG A 158 7.04 -3.35 -11.71
CA ARG A 158 8.47 -3.45 -11.41
C ARG A 158 8.71 -4.26 -10.14
N PRO A 159 9.82 -5.00 -10.03
CA PRO A 159 10.16 -5.73 -8.81
C PRO A 159 10.59 -4.78 -7.68
N TRP A 160 10.59 -5.28 -6.44
CA TRP A 160 10.85 -4.46 -5.25
C TRP A 160 12.21 -3.76 -5.27
N GLN A 161 13.25 -4.44 -5.75
CA GLN A 161 14.61 -3.89 -5.79
C GLN A 161 14.79 -2.70 -6.77
N LEU A 162 13.79 -2.41 -7.60
CA LEU A 162 13.76 -1.23 -8.47
C LEU A 162 12.91 -0.09 -7.90
N HIS A 163 12.71 -0.09 -6.59
CA HIS A 163 12.00 0.96 -5.88
C HIS A 163 12.82 1.48 -4.71
N GLU A 164 12.53 2.71 -4.32
CA GLU A 164 13.06 3.34 -3.13
C GLU A 164 11.93 3.89 -2.26
N THR A 165 12.22 4.05 -0.96
CA THR A 165 11.34 4.81 -0.07
C THR A 165 11.86 6.23 0.04
N VAL A 166 11.01 7.19 -0.26
CA VAL A 166 11.37 8.61 -0.27
C VAL A 166 10.56 9.36 0.77
N PHE A 167 11.24 10.24 1.49
CA PHE A 167 10.69 11.17 2.45
C PHE A 167 10.84 12.58 1.90
N GLU A 168 9.71 13.26 1.69
CA GLU A 168 9.68 14.61 1.13
C GLU A 168 8.82 15.52 2.00
N THR A 169 9.27 16.73 2.21
CA THR A 169 8.44 17.82 2.73
C THR A 169 7.44 18.28 1.66
N GLU A 170 6.38 18.96 2.08
CA GLU A 170 5.46 19.58 1.12
C GLU A 170 6.15 20.56 0.17
N SER A 171 7.10 21.34 0.69
CA SER A 171 7.86 22.32 -0.10
C SER A 171 8.68 21.65 -1.22
N GLU A 172 9.39 20.56 -0.90
CA GLU A 172 10.15 19.79 -1.87
C GLU A 172 9.25 19.21 -2.97
N ARG A 173 8.08 18.69 -2.60
CA ARG A 173 7.11 18.18 -3.57
C ARG A 173 6.56 19.28 -4.48
N ARG A 174 6.17 20.43 -3.91
CA ARG A 174 5.70 21.59 -4.69
C ARG A 174 6.77 22.08 -5.65
N ALA A 175 8.02 22.19 -5.20
CA ALA A 175 9.15 22.58 -6.04
C ALA A 175 9.40 21.58 -7.19
N ALA A 176 9.18 20.29 -6.96
CA ALA A 176 9.24 19.24 -7.97
C ALA A 176 7.96 19.11 -8.81
N GLY A 177 6.94 19.96 -8.61
CA GLY A 177 5.66 19.88 -9.32
C GLY A 177 4.83 18.64 -8.99
N ARG A 178 5.06 18.01 -7.84
CA ARG A 178 4.37 16.79 -7.40
C ARG A 178 3.11 17.09 -6.60
N GLN A 179 2.17 16.14 -6.62
CA GLN A 179 0.93 16.21 -5.87
C GLN A 179 1.19 16.35 -4.37
N VAL A 180 0.42 17.22 -3.73
CA VAL A 180 0.37 17.49 -2.29
C VAL A 180 -1.09 17.59 -1.88
N GLY A 181 -1.41 17.60 -0.59
CA GLY A 181 -2.82 17.79 -0.23
C GLY A 181 -3.66 16.53 -0.48
N ASP A 182 -4.95 16.79 -0.66
CA ASP A 182 -5.92 15.81 -1.15
C ASP A 182 -5.55 15.29 -2.55
N ALA A 183 -4.84 16.08 -3.36
CA ALA A 183 -4.38 15.66 -4.69
C ALA A 183 -3.36 14.52 -4.60
N TRP A 184 -2.65 14.37 -3.47
CA TRP A 184 -1.76 13.22 -3.26
C TRP A 184 -2.53 11.97 -2.86
N MET A 185 -3.82 11.99 -2.54
CA MET A 185 -4.53 10.78 -2.10
C MET A 185 -4.73 9.77 -3.25
N PRO A 186 -4.85 8.45 -2.96
CA PRO A 186 -5.18 7.47 -3.99
C PRO A 186 -6.48 7.85 -4.70
N PHE A 187 -6.50 7.71 -6.03
CA PHE A 187 -7.67 8.00 -6.86
C PHE A 187 -8.18 9.44 -6.75
N SER A 188 -7.34 10.42 -6.39
CA SER A 188 -7.75 11.83 -6.31
C SER A 188 -8.43 12.37 -7.58
N GLU A 189 -8.05 11.84 -8.74
CA GLU A 189 -8.64 12.17 -10.05
C GLU A 189 -9.96 11.42 -10.35
N LEU A 190 -10.32 10.44 -9.52
CA LEU A 190 -11.49 9.54 -9.66
C LEU A 190 -12.31 9.57 -8.36
N PRO A 191 -13.14 10.60 -8.14
CA PRO A 191 -13.73 10.90 -6.83
C PRO A 191 -14.54 9.74 -6.24
N GLU A 192 -15.29 9.01 -7.07
CA GLU A 192 -16.09 7.88 -6.58
C GLU A 192 -15.20 6.70 -6.14
N LEU A 193 -14.13 6.39 -6.87
CA LEU A 193 -13.15 5.39 -6.43
C LEU A 193 -12.39 5.84 -5.19
N ALA A 194 -12.07 7.14 -5.06
CA ALA A 194 -11.47 7.68 -3.85
C ALA A 194 -12.40 7.49 -2.63
N LYS A 195 -13.71 7.70 -2.79
CA LYS A 195 -14.70 7.46 -1.72
C LYS A 195 -14.76 5.98 -1.32
N ILE A 196 -14.83 5.07 -2.30
CA ILE A 196 -14.82 3.63 -2.05
C ILE A 196 -13.53 3.23 -1.32
N ALA A 197 -12.38 3.70 -1.79
CA ALA A 197 -11.09 3.40 -1.16
C ALA A 197 -10.95 3.98 0.27
N ALA A 198 -11.51 5.16 0.52
CA ALA A 198 -11.47 5.80 1.84
C ALA A 198 -12.43 5.18 2.85
N THR A 199 -13.62 4.75 2.41
CA THR A 199 -14.70 4.28 3.30
C THR A 199 -14.78 2.76 3.39
N GLY A 200 -14.25 2.04 2.39
CA GLY A 200 -14.45 0.61 2.23
C GLY A 200 -15.89 0.23 1.88
N MET A 201 -16.77 1.20 1.64
CA MET A 201 -18.15 0.96 1.23
C MET A 201 -18.22 0.87 -0.29
N ASP A 202 -18.74 -0.24 -0.78
CA ASP A 202 -18.94 -0.45 -2.21
C ASP A 202 -20.05 0.47 -2.74
N ASN A 203 -19.95 0.88 -4.01
CA ASN A 203 -20.97 1.67 -4.69
C ASN A 203 -21.42 0.91 -5.94
N PRO A 204 -22.62 0.30 -5.93
CA PRO A 204 -23.09 -0.53 -7.05
C PRO A 204 -23.30 0.27 -8.34
N ASN A 205 -23.26 1.60 -8.29
CA ASN A 205 -23.32 2.45 -9.48
C ASN A 205 -21.95 2.70 -10.13
N VAL A 206 -20.86 2.17 -9.56
CA VAL A 206 -19.49 2.33 -10.07
C VAL A 206 -18.97 0.97 -10.53
N GLU A 207 -19.35 0.56 -11.74
CA GLU A 207 -18.94 -0.72 -12.32
C GLU A 207 -17.73 -0.56 -13.26
N THR A 208 -17.60 0.62 -13.88
CA THR A 208 -16.56 0.93 -14.86
C THR A 208 -15.72 2.13 -14.44
N LEU A 209 -14.57 2.33 -15.11
CA LEU A 209 -13.75 3.52 -14.90
C LEU A 209 -14.49 4.81 -15.30
N MET A 210 -15.42 4.73 -16.25
CA MET A 210 -16.25 5.87 -16.65
C MET A 210 -17.20 6.28 -15.53
N ASP A 211 -17.81 5.32 -14.84
CA ASP A 211 -18.74 5.63 -13.73
C ASP A 211 -18.04 6.32 -12.55
N ALA A 212 -16.71 6.20 -12.47
CA ALA A 212 -15.88 6.82 -11.46
C ALA A 212 -15.44 8.26 -11.78
N LEU A 213 -15.70 8.74 -13.00
CA LEU A 213 -15.28 10.06 -13.48
C LEU A 213 -16.34 11.14 -13.21
N PRO A 214 -15.94 12.41 -13.09
CA PRO A 214 -16.87 13.54 -13.10
C PRO A 214 -17.60 13.63 -14.44
N ALA A 215 -18.88 14.03 -14.44
CA ALA A 215 -19.69 14.12 -15.65
C ALA A 215 -19.06 15.02 -16.74
N GLU A 216 -18.30 16.03 -16.35
CA GLU A 216 -17.61 16.95 -17.25
C GLU A 216 -16.46 16.27 -18.01
N ALA A 217 -15.86 15.21 -17.44
CA ALA A 217 -14.81 14.43 -18.07
C ALA A 217 -15.36 13.45 -19.13
N HIS A 218 -16.65 13.09 -19.06
CA HIS A 218 -17.28 12.19 -20.03
C HIS A 218 -17.38 12.82 -21.42
N ILE A 219 -17.53 14.14 -21.48
CA ILE A 219 -17.70 14.90 -22.73
C ILE A 219 -16.39 14.99 -23.54
N LYS A 220 -15.23 14.95 -22.86
CA LYS A 220 -13.90 15.06 -23.50
C LYS A 220 -13.40 13.79 -24.18
N MET A 221 -14.08 12.65 -24.01
CA MET A 221 -13.67 11.36 -24.58
C MET A 221 -14.50 10.92 -25.80
N LEU A 222 -15.48 11.72 -26.23
CA LEU A 222 -16.15 11.48 -27.51
C LEU A 222 -15.20 11.89 -28.64
N PRO A 223 -14.92 11.01 -29.63
CA PRO A 223 -14.09 11.39 -30.76
C PRO A 223 -14.74 12.58 -31.48
N GLU A 224 -13.95 13.61 -31.77
CA GLU A 224 -14.34 14.69 -32.68
C GLU A 224 -14.83 14.03 -33.98
N ARG A 225 -16.08 14.32 -34.36
CA ARG A 225 -16.71 13.79 -35.58
C ARG A 225 -16.17 14.47 -36.82
#